data_AF-A0AA41MYB1-F1
#
_entry.id   AF-A0AA41MYB1-F1
#
_cell.length_a   1.000
_cell.length_b   1.000
_cell.length_c   1.000
_cell.angle_alpha   90.00
_cell.angle_beta   90.00
_cell.angle_gamma   90.00
#
_symmetry.space_group_name_H-M   'P 1'
#
loop_
_entity.id
_entity.type
_entity.pdbx_description
1 polymer ?
#
loop_
_entity_poly.entity_id
_entity_poly.type
_entity_poly.pdbx_seq_one_letter_code
_entity_poly.pdbx_strand_id
1 'polypeptide(L)'
;MSTHPKYLEKMELNIGDATQVYIAFLVYLDLMESKSWFEVNCVGLPELQLICLVGTEIEGEGLQTVLPTPISASLSHQRIRDILKASRKLRGDADPDLPMSFTLAIVESDSTIVYYKLTDGFMLPDLQNIPLRR
;
A
#
# COMPACT_ATOMS: atom_id res chain seq x y z
N MET A 1 -18.07 8.68 -15.80
CA MET A 1 -16.99 8.27 -14.86
C MET A 1 -17.18 6.84 -14.33
N SER A 2 -18.03 5.99 -14.95
CA SER A 2 -18.44 4.67 -14.43
C SER A 2 -18.03 3.50 -15.34
N THR A 3 -17.03 3.68 -16.21
CA THR A 3 -16.77 2.78 -17.36
C THR A 3 -15.29 2.43 -17.53
N HIS A 4 -14.52 2.35 -16.44
CA HIS A 4 -13.18 1.78 -16.51
C HIS A 4 -13.23 0.30 -16.07
N PRO A 5 -12.78 -0.67 -16.90
CA PRO A 5 -12.91 -2.10 -16.58
C PRO A 5 -12.20 -2.49 -15.27
N LYS A 6 -11.03 -1.90 -14.97
CA LYS A 6 -10.35 -2.08 -13.66
C LYS A 6 -11.06 -1.43 -12.47
N TYR A 7 -11.96 -0.48 -12.69
CA TYR A 7 -12.78 0.11 -11.61
C TYR A 7 -13.92 -0.84 -11.24
N LEU A 8 -14.52 -1.50 -12.23
CA LEU A 8 -15.52 -2.56 -12.02
C LEU A 8 -14.91 -3.77 -11.28
N GLU A 9 -13.72 -4.22 -11.70
CA GLU A 9 -13.01 -5.33 -11.05
C GLU A 9 -12.68 -5.02 -9.57
N LYS A 10 -12.32 -3.77 -9.26
CA LYS A 10 -12.11 -3.30 -7.87
C LYS A 10 -13.41 -3.17 -7.07
N MET A 11 -14.52 -2.91 -7.73
CA MET A 11 -15.86 -2.84 -7.13
C MET A 11 -16.43 -4.25 -6.87
N GLU A 12 -16.04 -5.25 -7.66
CA GLU A 12 -16.41 -6.66 -7.49
C GLU A 12 -15.79 -7.32 -6.25
N LEU A 13 -14.69 -6.77 -5.71
CA LEU A 13 -14.09 -7.25 -4.47
C LEU A 13 -15.05 -7.20 -3.26
N ASN A 14 -16.20 -6.49 -3.33
CA ASN A 14 -17.24 -6.43 -2.28
C ASN A 14 -16.71 -6.12 -0.86
N ILE A 15 -15.55 -5.48 -0.78
CA ILE A 15 -14.81 -5.24 0.45
C ILE A 15 -14.45 -3.75 0.48
N GLY A 16 -15.18 -2.98 1.27
CA GLY A 16 -14.97 -1.53 1.44
C GLY A 16 -16.06 -0.66 0.81
N ASP A 17 -16.10 0.60 1.24
CA ASP A 17 -17.03 1.61 0.72
C ASP A 17 -16.61 2.10 -0.69
N ALA A 18 -17.53 2.71 -1.45
CA ALA A 18 -17.24 3.27 -2.77
C ALA A 18 -16.06 4.26 -2.75
N THR A 19 -15.90 4.96 -1.62
CA THR A 19 -14.77 5.85 -1.34
C THR A 19 -13.43 5.10 -1.34
N GLN A 20 -13.36 3.92 -0.73
CA GLN A 20 -12.14 3.09 -0.69
C GLN A 20 -11.77 2.58 -2.07
N VAL A 21 -12.76 2.15 -2.86
CA VAL A 21 -12.55 1.73 -4.25
C VAL A 21 -11.97 2.86 -5.10
N TYR A 22 -12.50 4.08 -4.93
CA TYR A 22 -12.02 5.26 -5.63
C TYR A 22 -10.57 5.63 -5.25
N ILE A 23 -10.25 5.62 -3.95
CA ILE A 23 -8.89 5.90 -3.45
C ILE A 23 -7.92 4.83 -3.94
N ALA A 24 -8.29 3.55 -3.85
CA ALA A 24 -7.49 2.45 -4.39
C ALA A 24 -7.30 2.54 -5.91
N PHE A 25 -8.24 3.17 -6.62
CA PHE A 25 -8.10 3.44 -8.04
C PHE A 25 -7.10 4.55 -8.33
N LEU A 26 -7.13 5.66 -7.59
CA LEU A 26 -6.16 6.74 -7.72
C LEU A 26 -4.73 6.27 -7.42
N VAL A 27 -4.53 5.54 -6.32
CA VAL A 27 -3.22 5.00 -5.96
C VAL A 27 -2.70 4.03 -7.02
N TYR A 28 -3.58 3.20 -7.59
CA TYR A 28 -3.19 2.30 -8.67
C TYR A 28 -2.69 3.02 -9.91
N LEU A 29 -3.39 4.08 -10.31
CA LEU A 29 -2.97 4.89 -11.45
C LEU A 29 -1.62 5.52 -11.17
N ASP A 30 -1.37 6.05 -9.97
CA ASP A 30 -0.07 6.60 -9.62
C ASP A 30 1.05 5.54 -9.60
N LEU A 31 0.78 4.34 -9.08
CA LEU A 31 1.77 3.26 -9.09
C LEU A 31 2.11 2.80 -10.51
N MET A 32 1.11 2.71 -11.40
CA MET A 32 1.30 2.27 -12.78
C MET A 32 1.88 3.39 -13.67
N GLU A 33 1.41 4.63 -13.54
CA GLU A 33 1.79 5.74 -14.43
C GLU A 33 2.96 6.55 -13.88
N SER A 34 2.94 6.93 -12.60
CA SER A 34 4.00 7.74 -11.98
C SER A 34 5.20 6.90 -11.57
N LYS A 35 4.94 5.76 -10.90
CA LYS A 35 6.00 4.86 -10.41
C LYS A 35 6.39 3.76 -11.41
N SER A 36 5.62 3.59 -12.49
CA SER A 36 5.89 2.58 -13.53
C SER A 36 6.10 1.16 -12.98
N TRP A 37 5.30 0.76 -11.98
CA TRP A 37 5.37 -0.58 -11.41
C TRP A 37 5.11 -1.65 -12.47
N PHE A 38 5.84 -2.76 -12.37
CA PHE A 38 5.73 -3.88 -13.30
C PHE A 38 4.35 -4.54 -13.22
N GLU A 39 3.93 -4.92 -12.01
CA GLU A 39 2.62 -5.52 -11.78
C GLU A 39 2.04 -5.01 -10.46
N VAL A 40 0.75 -4.65 -10.50
CA VAL A 40 0.00 -4.20 -9.33
C VAL A 40 -1.31 -4.98 -9.28
N ASN A 41 -1.46 -5.82 -8.27
CA ASN A 41 -2.65 -6.60 -7.97
C ASN A 41 -3.45 -5.93 -6.86
N CYS A 42 -4.78 -5.96 -6.95
CA CYS A 42 -5.65 -5.41 -5.92
C CYS A 42 -6.22 -6.56 -5.09
N VAL A 43 -6.00 -6.52 -3.78
CA VAL A 43 -6.41 -7.56 -2.85
C VAL A 43 -7.36 -6.96 -1.81
N GLY A 44 -8.58 -7.46 -1.78
CA GLY A 44 -9.51 -7.15 -0.70
C GLY A 44 -9.14 -7.91 0.57
N LEU A 45 -9.08 -7.20 1.70
CA LEU A 45 -8.95 -7.76 3.03
C LEU A 45 -10.33 -7.75 3.72
N PRO A 46 -11.14 -8.81 3.58
CA PRO A 46 -12.49 -8.85 4.15
C PRO A 46 -12.45 -8.77 5.69
N GLU A 47 -11.40 -9.31 6.32
CA GLU A 47 -11.17 -9.27 7.77
C GLU A 47 -11.10 -7.82 8.32
N LEU A 48 -10.62 -6.89 7.50
CA LEU A 48 -10.43 -5.48 7.88
C LEU A 48 -11.39 -4.53 7.16
N GLN A 49 -12.14 -5.04 6.17
CA GLN A 49 -12.95 -4.27 5.23
C GLN A 49 -12.14 -3.21 4.47
N LEU A 50 -10.92 -3.55 4.08
CA LEU A 50 -9.98 -2.66 3.39
C LEU A 50 -9.53 -3.27 2.06
N ILE A 51 -9.12 -2.41 1.14
CA ILE A 51 -8.49 -2.82 -0.13
C ILE A 51 -7.01 -2.51 -0.01
N CYS A 52 -6.16 -3.50 -0.30
CA CYS A 52 -4.71 -3.33 -0.43
C CYS A 52 -4.30 -3.49 -1.88
N LEU A 53 -3.26 -2.78 -2.29
CA LEU A 53 -2.57 -3.00 -3.56
C LEU A 53 -1.27 -3.73 -3.26
N VAL A 54 -0.99 -4.78 -4.00
CA VAL A 54 0.15 -5.66 -3.79
C VAL A 54 0.83 -5.84 -5.14
N GLY A 55 2.10 -5.50 -5.23
CA GLY A 55 2.78 -5.47 -6.52
C GLY A 55 4.28 -5.41 -6.41
N THR A 56 4.95 -5.38 -7.55
CA THR A 56 6.40 -5.23 -7.64
C THR A 56 6.74 -4.03 -8.50
N GLU A 57 7.67 -3.20 -8.05
CA GLU A 57 8.17 -2.07 -8.85
C GLU A 57 9.02 -2.60 -10.01
N ILE A 58 9.89 -3.58 -9.74
CA ILE A 58 10.77 -4.21 -10.71
C ILE A 58 10.47 -5.72 -10.75
N GLU A 59 10.50 -6.32 -11.93
CA GLU A 59 10.39 -7.77 -12.11
C GLU A 59 11.50 -8.49 -11.31
N GLY A 60 11.11 -9.30 -10.31
CA GLY A 60 12.05 -9.99 -9.41
C GLY A 60 12.36 -9.27 -8.10
N GLU A 61 11.88 -8.04 -7.88
CA GLU A 61 11.88 -7.44 -6.55
C GLU A 61 10.80 -8.07 -5.65
N GLY A 62 11.06 -8.06 -4.34
CA GLY A 62 10.12 -8.56 -3.35
C GLY A 62 8.78 -7.84 -3.41
N LEU A 63 7.69 -8.59 -3.24
CA LEU A 63 6.32 -8.08 -3.28
C LEU A 63 6.11 -6.97 -2.24
N GLN A 64 5.80 -5.76 -2.71
CA GLN A 64 5.51 -4.59 -1.90
C GLN A 64 3.99 -4.47 -1.67
N THR A 65 3.59 -4.16 -0.45
CA THR A 65 2.19 -3.93 -0.09
C THR A 65 1.96 -2.44 0.10
N VAL A 66 1.02 -1.88 -0.65
CA VAL A 66 0.58 -0.49 -0.60
C VAL A 66 -0.86 -0.43 -0.12
N LEU A 67 -1.10 0.29 0.96
CA LEU A 67 -2.44 0.48 1.51
C LEU A 67 -2.97 1.88 1.12
N PRO A 68 -3.98 1.97 0.24
CA PRO A 68 -4.69 3.22 -0.03
C PRO A 68 -5.47 3.65 1.22
N THR A 69 -5.29 4.89 1.65
CA THR A 69 -5.96 5.42 2.84
C THR A 69 -6.35 6.88 2.58
N PRO A 70 -7.61 7.29 2.82
CA PRO A 70 -7.95 8.71 2.72
C PRO A 70 -7.28 9.51 3.83
N ILE A 71 -7.00 10.78 3.58
CA ILE A 71 -6.53 11.71 4.62
C ILE A 71 -7.49 11.81 5.83
N SER A 72 -8.80 11.57 5.60
CA SER A 72 -9.81 11.56 6.66
C SER A 72 -9.85 10.26 7.48
N ALA A 73 -9.14 9.21 7.07
CA ALA A 73 -9.11 7.95 7.81
C ALA A 73 -8.11 8.00 8.97
N SER A 74 -8.59 7.63 10.15
CA SER A 74 -7.75 7.42 11.33
C SER A 74 -7.16 6.00 11.31
N LEU A 75 -5.83 5.89 11.28
CA LEU A 75 -5.13 4.61 11.40
C LEU A 75 -4.68 4.39 12.84
N SER A 76 -5.27 3.42 13.54
CA SER A 76 -4.86 3.06 14.90
C SER A 76 -3.72 2.04 14.89
N HIS A 77 -2.95 1.97 15.99
CA HIS A 77 -1.90 0.96 16.17
C HIS A 77 -2.42 -0.48 16.01
N GLN A 78 -3.67 -0.74 16.43
CA GLN A 78 -4.30 -2.04 16.25
C GLN A 78 -4.53 -2.33 14.76
N ARG A 79 -5.07 -1.36 14.01
CA ARG A 79 -5.27 -1.48 12.55
C ARG A 79 -3.95 -1.72 11.84
N ILE A 80 -2.89 -0.97 12.16
CA ILE A 80 -1.54 -1.16 11.60
C ILE A 80 -1.06 -2.59 11.81
N ARG A 81 -1.21 -3.12 13.03
CA ARG A 81 -0.81 -4.50 13.35
C ARG A 81 -1.62 -5.53 12.56
N ASP A 82 -2.92 -5.30 12.38
CA ASP A 82 -3.75 -6.23 11.61
C ASP A 82 -3.42 -6.19 10.13
N ILE A 83 -3.12 -5.01 9.57
CA ILE A 83 -2.64 -4.85 8.19
C ILE A 83 -1.32 -5.59 7.99
N LEU A 84 -0.37 -5.44 8.93
CA LEU A 84 0.89 -6.19 8.92
C LEU A 84 0.63 -7.70 8.91
N LYS A 85 -0.23 -8.20 9.79
CA LYS A 85 -0.61 -9.63 9.80
C LYS A 85 -1.24 -10.08 8.48
N ALA A 86 -2.10 -9.26 7.89
CA ALA A 86 -2.72 -9.55 6.61
C ALA A 86 -1.70 -9.57 5.47
N SER A 87 -0.77 -8.61 5.43
CA SER A 87 0.34 -8.61 4.47
C SER A 87 1.25 -9.83 4.63
N ARG A 88 1.44 -10.32 5.87
CA ARG A 88 2.17 -11.58 6.14
C ARG A 88 1.49 -12.78 5.52
N LYS A 89 0.17 -12.90 5.70
CA LYS A 89 -0.63 -13.96 5.07
C LYS A 89 -0.51 -13.89 3.54
N LEU A 90 -0.49 -12.68 2.96
CA LEU A 90 -0.41 -12.46 1.51
C LEU A 90 0.98 -12.73 0.92
N ARG A 91 2.07 -12.39 1.62
CA ARG A 91 3.44 -12.68 1.16
C ARG A 91 3.85 -14.15 1.34
N GLY A 92 3.10 -14.93 2.14
CA GLY A 92 3.27 -16.37 2.31
C GLY A 92 4.65 -16.76 2.83
N ASP A 93 4.80 -16.84 4.16
CA ASP A 93 5.95 -17.43 4.89
C ASP A 93 7.39 -17.05 4.42
N ALA A 94 7.54 -16.00 3.62
CA ALA A 94 8.84 -15.53 3.16
C ALA A 94 9.54 -14.77 4.29
N ASP A 95 10.28 -15.57 5.08
CA ASP A 95 11.25 -15.21 6.09
C ASP A 95 10.68 -14.50 7.34
N PRO A 96 10.60 -15.18 8.51
CA PRO A 96 10.13 -14.58 9.76
C PRO A 96 11.05 -13.46 10.29
N ASP A 97 12.24 -13.30 9.73
CA ASP A 97 13.25 -12.32 10.14
C ASP A 97 13.28 -11.02 9.29
N LEU A 98 12.53 -10.94 8.18
CA LEU A 98 12.47 -9.68 7.43
C LEU A 98 11.54 -8.67 8.14
N PRO A 99 12.03 -7.46 8.47
CA PRO A 99 11.20 -6.42 9.07
C PRO A 99 10.04 -6.12 8.11
N MET A 100 8.82 -6.40 8.57
CA MET A 100 7.65 -6.37 7.72
C MET A 100 7.30 -4.91 7.47
N SER A 101 7.45 -4.46 6.22
CA SER A 101 7.10 -3.11 5.82
C SER A 101 5.91 -3.09 4.89
N PHE A 102 5.04 -2.12 5.08
CA PHE A 102 3.98 -1.76 4.16
C PHE A 102 4.00 -0.26 3.92
N THR A 103 3.58 0.16 2.75
CA THR A 103 3.55 1.56 2.38
C THR A 103 2.12 2.06 2.47
N LEU A 104 1.86 3.07 3.28
CA LEU A 104 0.59 3.77 3.33
C LEU A 104 0.56 4.80 2.20
N ALA A 105 -0.40 4.71 1.30
CA ALA A 105 -0.66 5.71 0.28
C ALA A 105 -1.82 6.59 0.74
N ILE A 106 -1.49 7.74 1.32
CA ILE A 106 -2.46 8.71 1.82
C ILE A 106 -2.92 9.57 0.65
N VAL A 107 -4.22 9.53 0.35
CA VAL A 107 -4.80 10.32 -0.73
C VAL A 107 -5.56 11.50 -0.15
N GLU A 108 -5.19 12.70 -0.58
CA GLU A 108 -5.86 13.96 -0.27
C GLU A 108 -6.97 14.26 -1.29
N SER A 109 -7.90 15.16 -0.92
CA SER A 109 -9.06 15.51 -1.75
C SER A 109 -8.71 16.20 -3.07
N ASP A 110 -7.50 16.74 -3.19
CA ASP A 110 -6.95 17.35 -4.40
C ASP A 110 -6.29 16.33 -5.34
N SER A 111 -6.38 15.03 -5.03
CA SER A 111 -5.73 13.91 -5.72
C SER A 111 -4.23 13.76 -5.45
N THR A 112 -3.68 14.54 -4.51
CA THR A 112 -2.29 14.35 -4.06
C THR A 112 -2.15 13.05 -3.29
N ILE A 113 -1.13 12.25 -3.65
CA ILE A 113 -0.86 10.95 -3.01
C ILE A 113 0.49 11.03 -2.30
N VAL A 114 0.49 10.74 -1.00
CA VAL A 114 1.69 10.71 -0.16
C VAL A 114 1.96 9.28 0.26
N TYR A 115 3.17 8.81 -0.02
CA TYR A 115 3.63 7.48 0.35
C TYR A 115 4.40 7.51 1.67
N TYR A 116 3.91 6.79 2.67
CA TYR A 116 4.54 6.67 3.97
C TYR A 116 4.86 5.20 4.27
N LYS A 117 6.14 4.86 4.31
CA LYS A 117 6.57 3.49 4.61
C LYS A 117 6.51 3.24 6.11
N LEU A 118 5.68 2.29 6.52
CA LEU A 118 5.58 1.80 7.89
C LEU A 118 6.25 0.44 7.97
N THR A 119 7.22 0.31 8.88
CA THR A 119 7.95 -0.95 9.08
C THR A 119 7.77 -1.42 10.52
N ASP A 120 7.50 -2.71 10.70
CA ASP A 120 7.54 -3.38 11.98
C ASP A 120 8.99 -3.64 12.38
N GLY A 121 9.50 -2.86 13.33
CA GLY A 121 10.87 -2.91 13.81
C GLY A 121 11.57 -1.55 13.81
N PHE A 122 12.82 -1.53 14.27
CA PHE A 122 13.64 -0.34 14.19
C PHE A 122 14.18 -0.19 12.77
N MET A 123 13.72 0.82 12.05
CA MET A 123 14.46 1.32 10.91
C MET A 123 15.73 1.97 11.46
N LEU A 124 16.90 1.43 11.11
CA LEU A 124 18.13 2.18 11.27
C LEU A 124 17.90 3.47 10.46
N PRO A 125 18.01 4.67 11.06
CA PRO A 125 18.00 5.88 10.25
C PRO A 125 19.12 5.70 9.23
N ASP A 126 18.80 5.81 7.94
CA ASP A 126 19.84 5.87 6.93
C ASP A 126 20.84 6.92 7.40
N LEU A 127 22.10 6.53 7.54
CA LEU A 127 23.21 7.44 7.69
C LEU A 127 23.19 8.30 6.42
N GLN A 128 22.39 9.36 6.42
CA GLN A 128 22.56 10.46 5.49
C GLN A 128 24.00 10.87 5.66
N ASN A 129 24.80 10.55 4.64
CA ASN A 129 26.20 10.92 4.51
C ASN A 129 26.40 12.35 5.04
N ILE A 130 26.83 12.48 6.29
CA ILE A 130 27.37 13.73 6.80
C ILE A 130 28.72 13.81 6.10
N PRO A 131 28.93 14.71 5.12
CA PRO A 131 30.27 14.90 4.61
C PRO A 131 31.06 15.48 5.78
N LEU A 132 31.97 14.68 6.34
CA LEU A 132 32.96 15.13 7.30
C LEU A 132 33.75 16.27 6.63
N ARG A 133 33.31 17.52 6.83
CA ARG A 133 34.17 18.68 6.59
C ARG A 133 35.26 18.62 7.65
N ARG A 134 36.46 18.23 7.22
CA ARG A 134 37.70 18.41 7.96
C ARG A 134 38.63 19.29 7.15
#